data_AF-A0AAN7ZNS0-F1
#
_entry.id   AF-A0AAN7ZNS0-F1
#
_cell.length_a   1.000
_cell.length_b   1.000
_cell.length_c   1.000
_cell.angle_alpha   90.00
_cell.angle_beta   90.00
_cell.angle_gamma   90.00
#
_symmetry.space_group_name_H-M   'P 1'
#
loop_
_entity.id
_entity.type
_entity.pdbx_description
1 polymer ?
#
loop_
_entity_poly.entity_id
_entity_poly.type
_entity_poly.pdbx_seq_one_letter_code
_entity_poly.pdbx_strand_id
1 'polypeptide(L)'
;MASTGNLWWMTPLQAFATLGAAVNFGGSALQTPLIMPMLQLPSVPAVHAGKMNTYLLHNSEHFFPPLNLACTVSNLVLTITAYLNRDSSRMAAEKLPYLGAAFGMSVATTAYALLIMVPMNKRMAVLASNIETNESDDKSEKELRQLQQRWAKLNLGRASIMIGSAIVGIYALLIDGKMLKI
;
A
#
# COMPACT_ATOMS: atom_id res chain seq x y z
N MET A 1 41.51 10.92 -1.28
CA MET A 1 41.07 9.52 -1.51
C MET A 1 39.75 9.35 -0.78
N ALA A 2 38.63 9.62 -1.45
CA ALA A 2 37.31 9.43 -0.87
C ALA A 2 36.98 7.94 -0.98
N SER A 3 36.65 7.33 0.16
CA SER A 3 36.11 5.98 0.25
C SER A 3 35.03 5.79 -0.82
N THR A 4 35.31 4.98 -1.83
CA THR A 4 34.28 4.29 -2.62
C THR A 4 33.58 3.32 -1.67
N GLY A 5 32.71 3.88 -0.83
CA GLY A 5 32.01 3.16 0.22
C GLY A 5 31.23 2.03 -0.41
N ASN A 6 31.56 0.79 -0.03
CA ASN A 6 30.87 -0.39 -0.49
C ASN A 6 29.40 -0.30 -0.01
N LEU A 7 28.48 0.10 -0.90
CA LEU A 7 27.05 0.30 -0.61
C LEU A 7 26.29 -1.05 -0.58
N TRP A 8 26.93 -2.10 -0.07
CA TRP A 8 26.41 -3.47 -0.05
C TRP A 8 25.06 -3.61 0.67
N TRP A 9 24.77 -2.71 1.61
CA TRP A 9 23.52 -2.68 2.37
C TRP A 9 22.34 -2.07 1.60
N MET A 10 22.57 -1.35 0.50
CA MET A 10 21.49 -0.73 -0.27
C MET A 10 20.59 -1.78 -0.93
N THR A 11 21.17 -2.82 -1.52
CA THR A 11 20.43 -3.88 -2.21
C THR A 11 19.47 -4.65 -1.28
N PRO A 12 19.87 -5.16 -0.09
CA PRO A 12 18.93 -5.83 0.80
C PRO A 12 17.84 -4.89 1.34
N LEU A 13 18.18 -3.64 1.65
CA LEU A 13 17.18 -2.64 2.10
C LEU A 13 16.16 -2.31 0.99
N GLN A 14 16.64 -2.19 -0.25
CA GLN A 14 15.80 -1.94 -1.41
C GLN A 14 14.93 -3.15 -1.75
N ALA A 15 15.46 -4.37 -1.61
CA ALA A 15 14.69 -5.60 -1.76
C ALA A 15 13.57 -5.67 -0.72
N PHE A 16 13.85 -5.36 0.54
CA PHE A 16 12.85 -5.25 1.60
C PHE A 16 11.74 -4.25 1.24
N ALA A 17 12.11 -3.02 0.86
CA ALA A 17 11.13 -1.98 0.53
C ALA A 17 10.26 -2.37 -0.69
N THR A 18 10.87 -3.00 -1.70
CA THR A 18 10.20 -3.47 -2.91
C THR A 18 9.24 -4.62 -2.61
N LEU A 19 9.67 -5.61 -1.85
CA LEU A 19 8.84 -6.75 -1.45
C LEU A 19 7.70 -6.31 -0.53
N GLY A 20 7.95 -5.41 0.41
CA GLY A 20 6.91 -4.87 1.27
C GLY A 20 5.84 -4.11 0.47
N ALA A 21 6.23 -3.34 -0.56
CA ALA A 21 5.28 -2.72 -1.48
C ALA A 21 4.46 -3.76 -2.27
N ALA A 22 5.09 -4.85 -2.72
CA ALA A 22 4.41 -5.95 -3.40
C ALA A 22 3.43 -6.71 -2.49
N VAL A 23 3.78 -6.92 -1.22
CA VAL A 23 2.88 -7.51 -0.21
C VAL A 23 1.70 -6.59 0.08
N ASN A 24 1.93 -5.29 0.25
CA ASN A 24 0.88 -4.28 0.40
C ASN A 24 -0.07 -4.28 -0.80
N PHE A 25 0.48 -4.36 -2.01
CA PHE A 25 -0.29 -4.53 -3.24
C PHE A 25 -1.12 -5.81 -3.19
N GLY A 26 -0.52 -6.96 -2.91
CA GLY A 26 -1.23 -8.24 -2.88
C GLY A 26 -2.39 -8.23 -1.89
N GLY A 27 -2.16 -7.75 -0.67
CA GLY A 27 -3.20 -7.60 0.34
C GLY A 27 -4.35 -6.71 -0.13
N SER A 28 -4.04 -5.54 -0.70
CA SER A 28 -5.06 -4.61 -1.20
C SER A 28 -5.78 -5.16 -2.44
N ALA A 29 -5.05 -5.70 -3.41
CA ALA A 29 -5.58 -6.17 -4.68
C ALA A 29 -6.47 -7.39 -4.50
N LEU A 30 -6.16 -8.30 -3.56
CA LEU A 30 -6.96 -9.49 -3.29
C LEU A 30 -8.22 -9.19 -2.46
N GLN A 31 -8.22 -8.14 -1.63
CA GLN A 31 -9.41 -7.70 -0.89
C GLN A 31 -10.57 -7.34 -1.84
N THR A 32 -10.29 -6.72 -2.99
CA THR A 32 -11.35 -6.28 -3.91
C THR A 32 -12.08 -7.41 -4.64
N PRO A 33 -11.43 -8.43 -5.26
CA PRO A 33 -12.12 -9.50 -5.96
C PRO A 33 -12.48 -10.70 -5.07
N LEU A 34 -11.80 -10.94 -3.94
CA LEU A 34 -12.07 -12.10 -3.11
C LEU A 34 -13.00 -11.80 -1.93
N ILE A 35 -12.82 -10.65 -1.28
CA ILE A 35 -13.51 -10.34 -0.02
C ILE A 35 -14.76 -9.49 -0.26
N MET A 36 -14.65 -8.42 -1.05
CA MET A 36 -15.79 -7.51 -1.26
C MET A 36 -17.02 -8.15 -1.91
N PRO A 37 -16.91 -9.06 -2.91
CA PRO A 37 -18.08 -9.71 -3.50
C PRO A 37 -18.81 -10.61 -2.50
N MET A 38 -18.06 -11.33 -1.65
CA MET A 38 -18.62 -12.16 -0.58
C MET A 38 -19.41 -11.30 0.42
N LEU A 39 -18.87 -10.13 0.78
CA LEU A 39 -19.54 -9.18 1.67
C LEU A 39 -20.77 -8.54 1.04
N GLN A 40 -20.87 -8.49 -0.29
CA GLN A 40 -21.97 -7.88 -1.05
C GLN A 40 -23.06 -8.87 -1.46
N LEU A 41 -22.97 -10.14 -1.07
CA LEU A 41 -23.98 -11.15 -1.40
C LEU A 41 -25.35 -10.75 -0.80
N PRO A 42 -26.45 -10.84 -1.58
CA PRO A 42 -27.80 -10.52 -1.09
C PRO A 42 -28.25 -11.42 0.07
N SER A 43 -27.72 -12.65 0.12
CA SER A 43 -28.01 -13.63 1.17
C SER A 43 -27.28 -13.35 2.49
N VAL A 44 -26.32 -12.42 2.51
CA VAL A 44 -25.57 -12.05 3.72
C VAL A 44 -26.18 -10.78 4.30
N PRO A 45 -26.78 -10.85 5.52
CA PRO A 45 -27.32 -9.68 6.20
C PRO A 45 -26.27 -8.57 6.32
N ALA A 46 -26.70 -7.33 6.08
CA ALA A 46 -25.81 -6.17 6.06
C ALA A 46 -25.02 -5.99 7.37
N VAL A 47 -25.63 -6.35 8.52
CA VAL A 47 -24.97 -6.36 9.84
C VAL A 47 -23.74 -7.26 9.85
N HIS A 48 -23.86 -8.51 9.38
CA HIS A 48 -22.74 -9.46 9.37
C HIS A 48 -21.66 -9.05 8.38
N ALA A 49 -22.05 -8.56 7.20
CA ALA A 49 -21.10 -8.02 6.23
C ALA A 49 -20.34 -6.81 6.81
N GLY A 50 -21.03 -5.92 7.51
CA GLY A 50 -20.44 -4.76 8.19
C GLY A 50 -19.46 -5.14 9.32
N LYS A 51 -19.84 -6.10 10.17
CA LYS A 51 -18.98 -6.62 11.24
C LYS A 51 -17.73 -7.28 10.69
N MET A 52 -17.88 -8.14 9.69
CA MET A 52 -16.74 -8.85 9.08
C MET A 52 -15.81 -7.89 8.35
N ASN A 53 -16.35 -6.90 7.63
CA ASN A 53 -15.54 -5.85 7.00
C ASN A 53 -14.76 -5.03 8.03
N THR A 54 -15.43 -4.59 9.10
CA THR A 54 -14.79 -3.81 10.18
C THR A 54 -13.68 -4.61 10.84
N TYR A 55 -13.91 -5.89 11.13
CA TYR A 55 -12.89 -6.77 11.71
C TYR A 55 -11.68 -6.94 10.79
N LEU A 56 -11.90 -7.19 9.49
CA LEU A 56 -10.82 -7.35 8.51
C LEU A 56 -10.02 -6.07 8.35
N LEU A 57 -10.68 -4.91 8.31
CA LEU A 57 -10.04 -3.60 8.18
C LEU A 57 -9.23 -3.27 9.43
N HIS A 58 -9.77 -3.53 10.63
CA HIS A 58 -9.06 -3.30 11.89
C HIS A 58 -7.79 -4.15 12.02
N ASN A 59 -7.87 -5.44 11.68
CA ASN A 59 -6.68 -6.31 11.68
C ASN A 59 -5.66 -5.89 10.60
N SER A 60 -6.15 -5.41 9.45
CA SER A 60 -5.30 -4.88 8.39
C SER A 60 -4.53 -3.63 8.84
N GLU A 61 -5.12 -2.79 9.69
CA GLU A 61 -4.50 -1.58 10.25
C GLU A 61 -3.33 -1.87 11.20
N HIS A 62 -3.26 -3.07 11.79
CA HIS A 62 -2.13 -3.46 12.63
C HIS A 62 -0.90 -3.90 11.83
N PHE A 63 -1.07 -4.42 10.61
CA PHE A 63 0.03 -4.98 9.83
C PHE A 63 0.50 -4.07 8.69
N PHE A 64 -0.42 -3.60 7.84
CA PHE A 64 -0.05 -2.90 6.60
C PHE A 64 0.48 -1.47 6.82
N PRO A 65 -0.05 -0.64 7.74
CA PRO A 65 0.51 0.69 8.00
C PRO A 65 1.94 0.67 8.54
N PRO A 66 2.31 -0.18 9.54
CA PRO A 66 3.71 -0.30 9.95
C PRO A 66 4.63 -0.79 8.83
N LEU A 67 4.19 -1.77 8.04
CA LEU A 67 4.95 -2.26 6.89
C LEU A 67 5.17 -1.14 5.86
N ASN A 68 4.12 -0.38 5.51
CA ASN A 68 4.23 0.71 4.56
C ASN A 68 5.12 1.86 5.07
N LEU A 69 5.08 2.14 6.38
CA LEU A 69 5.98 3.10 7.01
C LEU A 69 7.44 2.64 6.89
N ALA A 70 7.73 1.38 7.22
CA ALA A 70 9.07 0.81 7.10
C ALA A 70 9.58 0.87 5.65
N CYS A 71 8.74 0.55 4.66
CA CYS A 71 9.08 0.69 3.24
C CYS A 71 9.34 2.15 2.85
N THR A 72 8.52 3.08 3.33
CA THR A 72 8.65 4.52 3.04
C THR A 72 9.96 5.08 3.59
N VAL A 73 10.29 4.77 4.84
CA VAL A 73 11.56 5.17 5.48
C VAL A 73 12.74 4.54 4.75
N SER A 74 12.66 3.26 4.39
CA SER A 74 13.69 2.57 3.62
C SER A 74 13.94 3.26 2.28
N ASN A 75 12.87 3.57 1.52
CA ASN A 75 12.96 4.29 0.25
C ASN A 75 13.51 5.71 0.42
N LEU A 76 13.20 6.40 1.52
CA LEU A 76 13.76 7.72 1.83
C LEU A 76 15.27 7.64 2.05
N VAL A 77 15.73 6.72 2.90
CA VAL A 77 17.17 6.51 3.17
C VAL A 77 17.92 6.16 1.89
N LEU A 78 17.36 5.27 1.07
CA LEU A 78 17.94 4.89 -0.22
C LEU A 78 18.01 6.08 -1.20
N THR A 79 16.96 6.89 -1.27
CA THR A 79 16.91 8.07 -2.14
C THR A 79 17.93 9.13 -1.72
N ILE A 80 18.02 9.44 -0.42
CA ILE A 80 19.01 10.39 0.11
C ILE A 80 20.42 9.88 -0.16
N THR A 81 20.68 8.60 0.13
CA THR A 81 22.00 8.00 -0.06
C THR A 81 22.40 8.00 -1.53
N ALA A 82 21.47 7.66 -2.43
CA ALA A 82 21.70 7.72 -3.87
C ALA A 82 21.97 9.15 -4.34
N TYR A 83 21.24 10.15 -3.81
CA TYR A 83 21.43 11.55 -4.13
C TYR A 83 22.81 12.08 -3.69
N LEU A 84 23.26 11.72 -2.49
CA LEU A 84 24.55 12.14 -1.95
C LEU A 84 25.74 11.49 -2.68
N ASN A 85 25.57 10.28 -3.20
CA ASN A 85 26.63 9.54 -3.89
C ASN A 85 26.52 9.61 -5.43
N ARG A 86 25.61 10.41 -5.99
CA ARG A 86 25.34 10.45 -7.44
C ARG A 86 26.58 10.79 -8.27
N ASP A 87 27.42 11.71 -7.79
CA ASP A 87 28.59 12.18 -8.53
C ASP A 87 29.80 11.23 -8.37
N SER A 88 29.77 10.38 -7.32
CA SER A 88 30.83 9.42 -7.00
C SER A 88 30.51 7.99 -7.45
N SER A 89 29.26 7.69 -7.76
CA SER A 89 28.79 6.36 -8.16
C SER A 89 27.75 6.45 -9.27
N ARG A 90 28.12 5.92 -10.45
CA ARG A 90 27.21 5.80 -11.60
C ARG A 90 25.94 5.01 -11.25
N MET A 91 26.07 3.96 -10.44
CA MET A 91 24.95 3.16 -9.97
C MET A 91 23.97 4.00 -9.13
N ALA A 92 24.48 4.87 -8.24
CA ALA A 92 23.64 5.74 -7.43
C ALA A 92 22.89 6.77 -8.30
N ALA A 93 23.57 7.35 -9.29
CA ALA A 93 22.95 8.30 -10.22
C ALA A 93 21.83 7.65 -11.07
N GLU A 94 22.07 6.46 -11.63
CA GLU A 94 21.09 5.77 -12.46
C GLU A 94 19.87 5.28 -11.65
N LYS A 95 20.07 4.89 -10.37
CA LYS A 95 18.98 4.46 -9.49
C LYS A 95 18.12 5.59 -8.94
N LEU A 96 18.71 6.77 -8.75
CA LEU A 96 18.06 7.91 -8.09
C LEU A 96 16.63 8.21 -8.59
N PRO A 97 16.35 8.31 -9.91
CA PRO A 97 14.98 8.59 -10.36
C PRO A 97 13.98 7.50 -9.96
N TYR A 98 14.39 6.24 -9.99
CA TYR A 98 13.53 5.11 -9.63
C TYR A 98 13.29 5.00 -8.12
N LEU A 99 14.34 5.24 -7.32
CA LEU A 99 14.22 5.29 -5.86
C LEU A 99 13.34 6.47 -5.41
N GLY A 100 13.53 7.65 -6.04
CA GLY A 100 12.69 8.82 -5.82
C GLY A 100 11.23 8.56 -6.20
N ALA A 101 10.97 7.89 -7.33
CA ALA A 101 9.63 7.47 -7.71
C ALA A 101 9.03 6.46 -6.72
N ALA A 102 9.80 5.47 -6.28
CA ALA A 102 9.37 4.47 -5.30
C ALA A 102 8.96 5.13 -3.97
N PHE A 103 9.78 6.08 -3.50
CA PHE A 103 9.51 6.89 -2.32
C PHE A 103 8.23 7.72 -2.49
N GLY A 104 8.13 8.48 -3.59
CA GLY A 104 6.96 9.31 -3.89
C GLY A 104 5.67 8.49 -3.94
N MET A 105 5.70 7.32 -4.58
CA MET A 105 4.55 6.40 -4.61
C MET A 105 4.21 5.85 -3.22
N SER A 106 5.20 5.52 -2.39
CA SER A 106 4.97 5.05 -1.01
C SER A 106 4.30 6.11 -0.13
N VAL A 107 4.71 7.37 -0.29
CA VAL A 107 4.07 8.53 0.37
C VAL A 107 2.66 8.73 -0.17
N ALA A 108 2.46 8.67 -1.48
CA ALA A 108 1.14 8.80 -2.10
C ALA A 108 0.18 7.69 -1.64
N THR A 109 0.64 6.44 -1.53
CA THR A 109 -0.14 5.34 -0.96
C THR A 109 -0.58 5.64 0.48
N THR A 110 0.33 6.16 1.31
CA THR A 110 0.03 6.52 2.70
C THR A 110 -1.01 7.63 2.77
N ALA A 111 -0.80 8.71 2.01
CA ALA A 111 -1.74 9.82 1.94
C ALA A 111 -3.12 9.37 1.45
N TYR A 112 -3.17 8.53 0.41
CA TYR A 112 -4.41 7.95 -0.09
C TYR A 112 -5.13 7.13 1.00
N ALA A 113 -4.40 6.28 1.71
CA ALA A 113 -4.97 5.46 2.77
C ALA A 113 -5.57 6.32 3.90
N LEU A 114 -4.81 7.30 4.41
CA LEU A 114 -5.24 8.13 5.54
C LEU A 114 -6.36 9.11 5.19
N LEU A 115 -6.30 9.73 4.01
CA LEU A 115 -7.26 10.78 3.62
C LEU A 115 -8.54 10.22 3.02
N ILE A 116 -8.50 9.03 2.40
CA ILE A 116 -9.65 8.48 1.66
C ILE A 116 -10.16 7.20 2.30
N MET A 117 -9.28 6.22 2.54
CA MET A 117 -9.71 4.88 2.96
C MET A 117 -10.12 4.83 4.43
N VAL A 118 -9.34 5.43 5.33
CA VAL A 118 -9.61 5.40 6.79
C VAL A 118 -10.96 6.08 7.14
N PRO A 119 -11.29 7.28 6.65
CA PRO A 119 -12.59 7.90 6.94
C PRO A 119 -13.77 7.06 6.43
N MET A 120 -13.60 6.43 5.26
CA MET A 120 -14.62 5.54 4.68
C MET A 120 -14.79 4.25 5.49
N ASN A 121 -13.69 3.65 5.97
CA ASN A 121 -13.73 2.50 6.88
C ASN A 121 -14.49 2.83 8.17
N LYS A 122 -14.19 4.00 8.78
CA LYS A 122 -14.90 4.48 9.97
C LYS A 122 -16.39 4.67 9.72
N ARG A 123 -16.77 5.26 8.58
CA ARG A 123 -18.19 5.44 8.21
C ARG A 123 -18.91 4.11 8.01
N MET A 124 -18.28 3.13 7.35
CA MET A 124 -18.84 1.79 7.20
C MET A 124 -19.05 1.10 8.55
N ALA A 125 -18.13 1.27 9.51
CA ALA A 125 -18.28 0.73 10.87
C ALA A 125 -19.46 1.37 11.62
N VAL A 126 -19.65 2.69 11.52
CA VAL A 126 -20.81 3.38 12.12
C VAL A 126 -22.13 2.90 11.51
N LEU A 127 -22.21 2.80 10.18
CA LEU A 127 -23.42 2.30 9.52
C LEU A 127 -23.73 0.85 9.93
N ALA A 128 -22.71 -0.01 10.03
CA ALA A 128 -22.88 -1.37 10.51
C ALA A 128 -23.45 -1.40 11.94
N SER A 129 -22.98 -0.52 12.84
CA SER A 129 -23.49 -0.39 14.21
C SER A 129 -24.94 0.11 14.26
N ASN A 130 -25.32 1.01 13.36
CA ASN A 130 -26.70 1.51 13.27
C ASN A 130 -27.66 0.39 12.86
N ILE A 131 -27.29 -0.41 11.85
CA ILE A 131 -28.11 -1.55 11.38
C ILE A 131 -28.16 -2.64 12.46
N GLU A 132 -27.08 -2.84 13.24
CA GLU A 132 -27.11 -3.75 14.39
C GLU A 132 -28.10 -3.29 15.48
N THR A 133 -28.24 -1.98 15.68
CA THR A 133 -29.17 -1.41 16.67
C THR A 133 -30.61 -1.40 16.15
N ASN A 134 -30.79 -1.21 14.84
CA ASN A 134 -32.08 -1.22 14.17
C ASN A 134 -31.97 -1.96 12.83
N GLU A 135 -32.32 -3.23 12.82
CA GLU A 135 -32.24 -4.09 11.63
C GLU A 135 -33.14 -3.64 10.48
N SER A 136 -34.14 -2.80 10.76
CA SER A 136 -35.05 -2.23 9.75
C SER A 136 -34.56 -0.89 9.16
N ASP A 137 -33.33 -0.46 9.47
CA ASP A 137 -32.74 0.76 8.91
C ASP A 137 -32.24 0.56 7.46
N ASP A 138 -33.22 0.53 6.56
CA ASP A 138 -33.08 0.48 5.10
C ASP A 138 -32.12 1.54 4.53
N LYS A 139 -32.05 2.71 5.20
CA LYS A 139 -31.22 3.82 4.74
C LYS A 139 -29.75 3.52 5.01
N SER A 140 -29.42 3.09 6.23
CA SER A 140 -28.06 2.72 6.61
C SER A 140 -27.57 1.52 5.80
N GLU A 141 -28.44 0.55 5.50
CA GLU A 141 -28.08 -0.58 4.62
C GLU A 141 -27.71 -0.11 3.20
N LYS A 142 -28.57 0.67 2.55
CA LYS A 142 -28.32 1.16 1.18
C LYS A 142 -27.02 1.96 1.12
N GLU A 143 -26.79 2.81 2.11
CA GLU A 143 -25.56 3.60 2.20
C GLU A 143 -24.31 2.73 2.40
N LEU A 144 -24.39 1.71 3.26
CA LEU A 144 -23.30 0.76 3.49
C LEU A 144 -22.91 0.03 2.20
N ARG A 145 -23.90 -0.47 1.43
CA ARG A 145 -23.66 -1.14 0.14
C ARG A 145 -23.01 -0.21 -0.88
N GLN A 146 -23.46 1.03 -0.98
CA GLN A 146 -22.85 2.03 -1.86
C GLN A 146 -21.40 2.33 -1.47
N LEU A 147 -21.13 2.46 -0.16
CA LEU A 147 -19.76 2.67 0.33
C LEU A 147 -18.87 1.46 0.07
N GLN A 148 -19.35 0.23 0.22
CA GLN A 148 -18.57 -0.98 -0.11
C GLN A 148 -18.17 -1.01 -1.60
N GLN A 149 -19.09 -0.67 -2.51
CA GLN A 149 -18.79 -0.60 -3.95
C GLN A 149 -17.78 0.51 -4.28
N ARG A 150 -17.94 1.69 -3.65
CA ARG A 150 -16.99 2.80 -3.83
C ARG A 150 -15.61 2.45 -3.26
N TRP A 151 -15.58 1.82 -2.09
CA TRP A 151 -14.37 1.35 -1.44
C TRP A 151 -13.61 0.38 -2.33
N ALA A 152 -14.30 -0.59 -2.95
CA ALA A 152 -13.69 -1.56 -3.86
C ALA A 152 -12.96 -0.88 -5.03
N LYS A 153 -13.60 0.11 -5.66
CA LYS A 153 -13.01 0.89 -6.76
C LYS A 153 -11.81 1.72 -6.30
N LEU A 154 -11.93 2.42 -5.18
CA LEU A 154 -10.85 3.26 -4.63
C LEU A 154 -9.66 2.41 -4.16
N ASN A 155 -9.94 1.23 -3.60
CA ASN A 155 -8.90 0.29 -3.19
C ASN A 155 -8.08 -0.24 -4.37
N LEU A 156 -8.69 -0.46 -5.54
CA LEU A 156 -7.93 -0.78 -6.77
C LEU A 156 -7.04 0.39 -7.20
N GLY A 157 -7.51 1.63 -7.07
CA GLY A 157 -6.69 2.81 -7.31
C GLY A 157 -5.51 2.93 -6.33
N ARG A 158 -5.71 2.55 -5.05
CA ARG A 158 -4.61 2.47 -4.10
C ARG A 158 -3.63 1.34 -4.46
N ALA A 159 -4.15 0.17 -4.84
CA ALA A 159 -3.35 -0.98 -5.25
C ALA A 159 -2.51 -0.68 -6.49
N SER A 160 -3.03 0.08 -7.47
CA SER A 160 -2.26 0.46 -8.66
C SER A 160 -1.03 1.32 -8.33
N ILE A 161 -1.13 2.20 -7.32
CA ILE A 161 0.03 2.96 -6.81
C ILE A 161 1.05 2.03 -6.15
N MET A 162 0.58 1.06 -5.35
CA MET A 162 1.45 0.09 -4.66
C MET A 162 2.23 -0.81 -5.63
N ILE A 163 1.57 -1.35 -6.67
CA ILE A 163 2.27 -2.14 -7.70
C ILE A 163 3.20 -1.27 -8.53
N GLY A 164 2.83 -0.01 -8.79
CA GLY A 164 3.73 0.97 -9.40
C GLY A 164 5.03 1.11 -8.60
N SER A 165 4.91 1.29 -7.29
CA SER A 165 6.06 1.39 -6.36
C SER A 165 6.93 0.13 -6.40
N ALA A 166 6.31 -1.06 -6.41
CA ALA A 166 7.03 -2.32 -6.52
C ALA A 166 7.75 -2.46 -7.88
N ILE A 167 7.11 -2.10 -8.99
CA ILE A 167 7.71 -2.15 -10.33
C ILE A 167 8.94 -1.26 -10.41
N VAL A 168 8.85 0.01 -9.98
CA VAL A 168 10.01 0.92 -10.01
C VAL A 168 11.12 0.46 -9.06
N GLY A 169 10.76 -0.13 -7.92
CA GLY A 169 11.72 -0.75 -6.99
C GLY A 169 12.48 -1.93 -7.61
N ILE A 170 11.77 -2.81 -8.35
CA ILE A 170 12.36 -3.91 -9.12
C ILE A 170 13.29 -3.38 -10.20
N TYR A 171 12.87 -2.37 -10.97
CA TYR A 171 13.73 -1.77 -11.99
C TYR A 171 15.03 -1.23 -11.40
N ALA A 172 14.95 -0.54 -10.26
CA ALA A 172 16.13 -0.09 -9.55
C ALA A 172 17.01 -1.25 -9.06
N LEU A 173 16.46 -2.41 -8.69
CA LEU A 173 17.24 -3.59 -8.29
C LEU A 173 17.96 -4.21 -9.50
N LEU A 174 17.31 -4.22 -10.66
CA LEU A 174 17.91 -4.76 -11.89
C LEU A 174 19.13 -3.94 -12.36
N ILE A 175 19.22 -2.66 -12.00
CA ILE A 175 20.40 -1.83 -12.27
C ILE A 175 21.64 -2.38 -11.54
N ASP A 176 21.49 -2.89 -10.31
CA ASP A 176 22.59 -3.56 -9.60
C ASP A 176 23.10 -4.78 -10.39
N GLY A 177 22.17 -5.63 -10.83
CA GLY A 177 22.50 -6.86 -11.56
C GLY A 177 23.11 -6.62 -12.94
N LYS A 178 22.83 -5.47 -13.58
CA LYS A 178 23.47 -5.08 -14.85
C LYS A 178 24.90 -4.59 -14.65
N MET A 179 25.17 -3.87 -13.57
CA MET A 179 26.49 -3.31 -13.28
C MET A 179 27.47 -4.36 -12.71
N LEU A 180 26.97 -5.45 -12.12
CA LEU A 180 27.79 -6.60 -11.67
C LEU A 180 28.25 -7.53 -12.80
N LYS A 181 27.72 -7.38 -14.02
CA LYS A 181 28.04 -8.21 -15.19
C LYS A 181 29.11 -7.61 -16.11
N ILE A 182 29.76 -6.53 -15.69
CA ILE A 182 30.87 -5.85 -16.40
C ILE A 182 32.14 -6.06 -15.57
#